data_AF-A0A1H0N7G7-F1
#
_entry.id   AF-A0A1H0N7G7-F1
#
_cell.length_a   1.000
_cell.length_b   1.000
_cell.length_c   1.000
_cell.angle_alpha   90.00
_cell.angle_beta   90.00
_cell.angle_gamma   90.00
#
_symmetry.space_group_name_H-M   'P 1'
#
loop_
_entity.id
_entity.type
_entity.pdbx_description
1 polymer ?
#
loop_
_entity_poly.entity_id
_entity_poly.type
_entity_poly.pdbx_seq_one_letter_code
_entity_poly.pdbx_strand_id
1 'polypeptide(L)'
;MERKRRMMHPDAAVGAATSRGGWVRRAVLVAAAVAASCVVALQSGGIASATGVFSTTAAVNVRSGPGTNAAVIGGEPAGATFTLRCQWQGGTNIGGNATWDSVQFGNGVVGAITDYLTTTPSWNNYAPGTLPCLPATPGPPAPSPAVTPQMQNAANWAVGEKNSPDPTWSDYFHRPWSGLCEAFVQQAEGFRFQFGSALADYYWQKNNGRIHLDPYPPVGALVFYAGGAYGHVAVSIGGGQEVGTYGFDGQRLPVRQYPVTGYLTNRYLGWSRPIGS
;
A
#
# COMPACT_ATOMS: atom_id res chain seq x y z
N MET A 1 -6.78 -88.14 -57.45
CA MET A 1 -5.32 -88.02 -57.65
C MET A 1 -4.78 -87.25 -56.47
N GLU A 2 -4.52 -87.91 -55.34
CA GLU A 2 -3.29 -88.67 -55.05
C GLU A 2 -2.16 -87.73 -54.64
N ARG A 3 -1.89 -87.72 -53.32
CA ARG A 3 -0.58 -87.51 -52.67
C ARG A 3 -0.06 -86.07 -52.57
N LYS A 4 0.70 -85.70 -51.54
CA LYS A 4 1.22 -86.37 -50.33
C LYS A 4 1.74 -85.22 -49.44
N ARG A 5 1.40 -85.24 -48.15
CA ARG A 5 2.28 -85.65 -47.04
C ARG A 5 3.66 -84.98 -47.05
N ARG A 6 3.94 -84.28 -45.96
CA ARG A 6 4.94 -84.63 -44.93
C ARG A 6 5.00 -83.47 -43.95
N MET A 7 5.19 -83.65 -42.65
CA MET A 7 5.32 -84.84 -41.81
C MET A 7 5.30 -84.30 -40.37
N MET A 8 4.66 -85.04 -39.46
CA MET A 8 5.12 -85.40 -38.10
C MET A 8 5.80 -84.32 -37.22
N HIS A 9 5.52 -84.16 -35.92
CA HIS A 9 4.85 -84.97 -34.89
C HIS A 9 4.69 -84.08 -33.61
N PRO A 10 4.00 -84.55 -32.54
CA PRO A 10 3.29 -83.76 -31.52
C PRO A 10 4.15 -83.64 -30.23
N ASP A 11 3.80 -82.95 -29.15
CA ASP A 11 2.71 -83.13 -28.18
C ASP A 11 2.56 -81.80 -27.42
N ALA A 12 1.38 -81.17 -27.37
CA ALA A 12 0.26 -81.43 -26.46
C ALA A 12 0.57 -81.14 -24.97
N ALA A 13 0.09 -80.00 -24.47
CA ALA A 13 -0.87 -79.90 -23.36
C ALA A 13 -1.07 -78.41 -22.98
N VAL A 14 -2.19 -77.76 -23.33
CA VAL A 14 -3.52 -77.74 -22.68
C VAL A 14 -3.69 -76.50 -21.80
N GLY A 15 -4.73 -75.71 -22.11
CA GLY A 15 -5.27 -74.57 -21.33
C GLY A 15 -5.03 -73.22 -22.02
N ALA A 16 -5.76 -72.80 -23.05
CA ALA A 16 -7.17 -72.36 -23.06
C ALA A 16 -7.49 -71.37 -21.92
N ALA A 17 -7.91 -70.12 -22.12
CA ALA A 17 -8.48 -69.44 -23.28
C ALA A 17 -8.04 -67.96 -23.30
N THR A 18 -7.67 -67.34 -24.43
CA THR A 18 -8.54 -66.77 -25.50
C THR A 18 -9.56 -65.75 -24.93
N SER A 19 -9.68 -64.51 -25.40
CA SER A 19 -9.47 -64.03 -26.76
C SER A 19 -9.00 -62.57 -26.81
N ARG A 20 -7.97 -62.35 -27.64
CA ARG A 20 -7.70 -61.08 -28.31
C ARG A 20 -8.34 -61.17 -29.70
N GLY A 21 -9.04 -60.13 -30.11
CA GLY A 21 -9.50 -59.90 -31.47
C GLY A 21 -10.37 -58.64 -31.43
N GLY A 22 -10.19 -57.61 -32.24
CA GLY A 22 -9.30 -57.41 -33.37
C GLY A 22 -9.14 -55.89 -33.57
N TRP A 23 -8.37 -55.56 -34.59
CA TRP A 23 -7.83 -54.23 -34.83
C TRP A 23 -8.80 -53.25 -35.51
N VAL A 24 -8.47 -51.97 -35.32
CA VAL A 24 -8.74 -50.78 -36.16
C VAL A 24 -10.12 -50.08 -35.99
N ARG A 25 -10.09 -48.88 -35.40
CA ARG A 25 -10.28 -47.57 -36.09
C ARG A 25 -10.12 -46.42 -35.09
N ARG A 26 -9.28 -45.44 -35.43
CA ARG A 26 -9.04 -44.22 -34.67
C ARG A 26 -10.32 -43.39 -34.63
N ALA A 27 -10.86 -43.16 -33.43
CA ALA A 27 -11.79 -42.06 -33.15
C ALA A 27 -11.11 -41.18 -32.11
N VAL A 28 -10.86 -39.92 -32.47
CA VAL A 28 -10.36 -38.88 -31.57
C VAL A 28 -11.50 -38.54 -30.61
N LEU A 29 -11.37 -38.93 -29.35
CA LEU A 29 -12.18 -38.37 -28.26
C LEU A 29 -11.39 -37.21 -27.66
N VAL A 30 -11.93 -36.00 -27.81
CA VAL A 30 -11.46 -34.81 -27.11
C VAL A 30 -11.82 -34.99 -25.63
N ALA A 31 -10.83 -35.34 -24.81
CA ALA A 31 -10.97 -35.31 -23.35
C ALA A 31 -10.74 -33.87 -22.87
N ALA A 32 -11.80 -33.21 -22.40
CA ALA A 32 -11.71 -31.98 -21.64
C ALA A 32 -10.98 -32.27 -20.33
N ALA A 33 -9.76 -31.77 -20.18
CA ALA A 33 -9.03 -31.81 -18.92
C ALA A 33 -9.64 -30.78 -17.96
N VAL A 34 -10.30 -31.27 -16.91
CA VAL A 34 -10.73 -30.48 -15.77
C VAL A 34 -9.47 -29.96 -15.06
N ALA A 35 -9.25 -28.64 -15.09
CA ALA A 35 -8.20 -28.00 -14.33
C ALA A 35 -8.47 -28.18 -12.83
N ALA A 36 -7.61 -28.95 -12.16
CA ALA A 36 -7.60 -29.04 -10.71
C ALA A 36 -7.12 -27.71 -10.12
N SER A 37 -8.03 -26.97 -9.51
CA SER A 37 -7.71 -25.76 -8.75
C SER A 37 -6.85 -26.13 -7.54
N CYS A 38 -5.58 -25.73 -7.54
CA CYS A 38 -4.73 -25.72 -6.34
C CYS A 38 -5.30 -24.67 -5.37
N VAL A 39 -6.04 -25.13 -4.36
CA VAL A 39 -6.38 -24.31 -3.20
C VAL A 39 -5.11 -24.11 -2.39
N VAL A 40 -4.50 -22.93 -2.49
CA VAL A 40 -3.41 -22.54 -1.60
C VAL A 40 -4.04 -22.21 -0.25
N ALA A 41 -3.87 -23.11 0.73
CA ALA A 41 -4.18 -22.81 2.12
C ALA A 41 -3.22 -21.72 2.61
N LEU A 42 -3.72 -20.49 2.74
CA LEU A 42 -3.04 -19.41 3.44
C LEU A 42 -2.94 -19.79 4.92
N GLN A 43 -1.77 -20.29 5.35
CA GLN A 43 -1.44 -20.36 6.76
C GLN A 43 -1.23 -18.94 7.27
N SER A 44 -2.16 -18.43 8.06
CA SER A 44 -1.96 -17.21 8.85
C SER A 44 -0.86 -17.48 9.87
N GLY A 45 0.34 -16.97 9.61
CA GLY A 45 1.44 -16.95 10.57
C GLY A 45 1.03 -16.13 11.79
N GLY A 46 0.84 -16.80 12.93
CA GLY A 46 0.68 -16.15 14.22
C GLY A 46 1.99 -15.47 14.64
N ILE A 47 1.95 -14.17 14.88
CA ILE A 47 3.05 -13.41 15.47
C ILE A 47 3.05 -13.72 16.96
N ALA A 48 4.18 -14.21 17.51
CA ALA A 48 4.28 -14.50 18.94
C ALA A 48 4.03 -13.21 19.74
N SER A 49 3.00 -13.23 20.59
CA SER A 49 2.69 -12.14 21.52
C SER A 49 3.51 -12.33 22.79
N ALA A 50 3.93 -11.23 23.44
CA ALA A 50 4.40 -11.37 24.81
C ALA A 50 3.23 -11.86 25.67
N THR A 51 3.46 -12.94 26.39
CA THR A 51 2.45 -13.57 27.24
C THR A 51 2.19 -12.66 28.45
N GLY A 52 1.25 -11.72 28.34
CA GLY A 52 0.91 -10.80 29.42
C GLY A 52 -0.18 -9.80 29.04
N VAL A 53 -1.01 -9.45 30.04
CA VAL A 53 -1.91 -8.30 29.99
C VAL A 53 -1.20 -7.16 30.71
N PHE A 54 -1.04 -6.04 30.02
CA PHE A 54 -0.42 -4.82 30.54
C PHE A 54 -1.48 -3.73 30.63
N SER A 55 -1.11 -2.58 31.21
CA SER A 55 -2.02 -1.44 31.34
C SER A 55 -1.32 -0.12 31.04
N THR A 56 -2.10 0.89 30.65
CA THR A 56 -1.63 2.27 30.51
C THR A 56 -1.49 2.93 31.88
N THR A 57 -0.45 3.72 32.09
CA THR A 57 -0.24 4.48 33.34
C THR A 57 -0.84 5.89 33.29
N ALA A 58 -1.17 6.37 32.09
CA ALA A 58 -1.86 7.63 31.82
C ALA A 58 -2.81 7.49 30.61
N ALA A 59 -3.58 8.53 30.29
CA ALA A 59 -4.33 8.54 29.04
C ALA A 59 -3.37 8.58 27.85
N VAL A 60 -3.61 7.73 26.85
CA VAL A 60 -2.74 7.58 25.67
C VAL A 60 -3.50 7.78 24.37
N ASN A 61 -2.79 8.32 23.38
CA ASN A 61 -3.25 8.29 21.99
C ASN A 61 -2.83 6.96 21.36
N VAL A 62 -3.79 6.21 20.83
CA VAL A 62 -3.53 5.01 20.01
C VAL A 62 -3.28 5.46 18.59
N ARG A 63 -2.17 5.02 17.99
CA ARG A 63 -1.70 5.50 16.69
C ARG A 63 -1.59 4.39 15.65
N SER A 64 -1.53 4.76 14.38
CA SER A 64 -1.37 3.81 13.27
C SER A 64 0.04 3.21 13.15
N GLY A 65 1.04 3.76 13.84
CA GLY A 65 2.43 3.34 13.78
C GLY A 65 3.31 3.96 14.88
N PRO A 66 4.59 3.56 14.97
CA PRO A 66 5.49 3.99 16.04
C PRO A 66 5.91 5.46 15.85
N GLY A 67 5.49 6.33 16.77
CA GLY A 67 5.87 7.74 16.79
C GLY A 67 4.68 8.68 16.87
N THR A 68 4.90 9.89 17.38
CA THR A 68 3.85 10.94 17.44
C THR A 68 3.44 11.48 16.08
N ASN A 69 4.25 11.14 15.08
CA ASN A 69 4.04 11.40 13.68
C ASN A 69 2.95 10.51 13.08
N ALA A 70 2.74 9.29 13.59
CA ALA A 70 1.67 8.43 13.11
C ALA A 70 0.29 8.97 13.51
N ALA A 71 -0.70 8.79 12.64
CA ALA A 71 -2.07 9.28 12.85
C ALA A 71 -2.67 8.69 14.14
N VAL A 72 -3.39 9.53 14.89
CA VAL A 72 -4.18 9.07 16.05
C VAL A 72 -5.44 8.39 15.53
N ILE A 73 -5.61 7.12 15.86
CA ILE A 73 -6.74 6.27 15.46
C ILE A 73 -7.69 5.98 16.63
N GLY A 74 -7.33 6.39 17.83
CA GLY A 74 -8.13 6.23 19.04
C GLY A 74 -7.44 6.84 20.25
N GLY A 75 -8.11 6.77 21.39
CA GLY A 75 -7.57 7.18 22.67
C GLY A 75 -8.05 6.24 23.77
N GLU A 76 -7.16 5.91 24.69
CA GLU A 76 -7.46 5.01 25.80
C GLU A 76 -7.15 5.70 27.12
N PRO A 77 -8.02 5.56 28.14
CA PRO A 77 -7.82 6.19 29.44
C PRO A 77 -6.64 5.56 30.20
N ALA A 78 -6.24 6.18 31.30
CA ALA A 78 -5.32 5.58 32.26
C ALA A 78 -5.93 4.30 32.85
N GLY A 79 -5.12 3.25 33.01
CA GLY A 79 -5.55 1.93 33.50
C GLY A 79 -6.20 1.05 32.45
N ALA A 80 -6.28 1.48 31.18
CA ALA A 80 -6.78 0.65 30.10
C ALA A 80 -5.86 -0.56 29.90
N THR A 81 -6.45 -1.76 29.85
CA THR A 81 -5.71 -3.02 29.70
C THR A 81 -5.54 -3.41 28.24
N PHE A 82 -4.37 -3.96 27.91
CA PHE A 82 -4.04 -4.39 26.55
C PHE A 82 -3.12 -5.61 26.54
N THR A 83 -3.10 -6.32 25.41
CA THR A 83 -2.11 -7.35 25.11
C THR A 83 -1.00 -6.78 24.23
N LEU A 84 0.23 -7.15 24.53
CA LEU A 84 1.42 -6.71 23.78
C LEU A 84 1.74 -7.69 22.65
N ARG A 85 1.70 -7.20 21.41
CA ARG A 85 1.89 -8.03 20.21
C ARG A 85 3.33 -8.06 19.75
N CYS A 86 3.97 -6.89 19.68
CA CYS A 86 5.37 -6.70 19.32
C CYS A 86 5.79 -5.27 19.70
N GLN A 87 7.08 -4.93 19.58
CA GLN A 87 7.54 -3.56 19.80
C GLN A 87 8.38 -3.02 18.64
N TRP A 88 8.40 -1.70 18.50
CA TRP A 88 9.32 -0.98 17.62
C TRP A 88 10.37 -0.24 18.45
N GLN A 89 11.59 -0.14 17.91
CA GLN A 89 12.66 0.67 18.48
C GLN A 89 12.95 1.87 17.58
N GLY A 90 13.41 2.98 18.18
CA GLY A 90 13.78 4.19 17.44
C GLY A 90 12.60 5.04 16.96
N GLY A 91 11.42 4.91 17.57
CA GLY A 91 10.29 5.81 17.32
C GLY A 91 10.51 7.19 17.96
N THR A 92 9.49 8.06 17.90
CA THR A 92 9.57 9.36 18.59
C THR A 92 9.85 9.14 20.07
N ASN A 93 10.87 9.82 20.59
CA ASN A 93 11.22 9.74 22.00
C ASN A 93 10.17 10.46 22.87
N ILE A 94 9.58 9.73 23.82
CA ILE A 94 8.64 10.25 24.80
C ILE A 94 9.22 9.98 26.18
N GLY A 95 9.48 11.04 26.94
CA GLY A 95 10.01 10.91 28.30
C GLY A 95 11.34 10.17 28.41
N GLY A 96 12.17 10.19 27.36
CA GLY A 96 13.43 9.45 27.32
C GLY A 96 13.32 8.05 26.70
N ASN A 97 12.11 7.56 26.41
CA ASN A 97 11.86 6.23 25.83
C ASN A 97 11.41 6.33 24.35
N ALA A 98 12.14 5.68 23.45
CA ALA A 98 11.88 5.61 22.01
C ALA A 98 11.28 4.26 21.59
N THR A 99 10.94 3.39 22.55
CA THR A 99 10.19 2.16 22.32
C THR A 99 8.70 2.46 22.16
N TRP A 100 8.08 1.79 21.19
CA TRP A 100 6.64 1.88 20.91
C TRP A 100 6.04 0.48 20.88
N ASP A 101 4.88 0.32 21.52
CA ASP A 101 4.20 -0.95 21.68
C ASP A 101 3.11 -1.11 20.62
N SER A 102 3.12 -2.24 19.90
CA SER A 102 1.97 -2.70 19.13
C SER A 102 1.03 -3.46 20.05
N VAL A 103 -0.16 -2.92 20.27
CA VAL A 103 -1.08 -3.41 21.30
C VAL A 103 -2.45 -3.75 20.75
N GLN A 104 -3.18 -4.58 21.47
CA GLN A 104 -4.62 -4.79 21.30
C GLN A 104 -5.34 -4.56 22.63
N PHE A 105 -6.25 -3.59 22.66
CA PHE A 105 -7.08 -3.31 23.83
C PHE A 105 -8.28 -4.26 23.91
N GLY A 106 -8.87 -4.40 25.11
CA GLY A 106 -10.04 -5.25 25.33
C GLY A 106 -11.29 -4.86 24.52
N ASN A 107 -11.37 -3.59 24.08
CA ASN A 107 -12.43 -3.10 23.18
C ASN A 107 -12.19 -3.43 21.69
N GLY A 108 -11.10 -4.13 21.37
CA GLY A 108 -10.75 -4.53 20.01
C GLY A 108 -9.91 -3.52 19.23
N VAL A 109 -9.61 -2.34 19.80
CA VAL A 109 -8.72 -1.37 19.15
C VAL A 109 -7.30 -1.91 19.10
N VAL A 110 -6.69 -1.85 17.92
CA VAL A 110 -5.30 -2.30 17.66
C VAL A 110 -4.50 -1.12 17.12
N GLY A 111 -3.33 -0.87 17.70
CA GLY A 111 -2.47 0.22 17.23
C GLY A 111 -1.18 0.33 18.02
N ALA A 112 -0.49 1.44 17.81
CA ALA A 112 0.77 1.79 18.45
C ALA A 112 0.54 2.76 19.61
N ILE A 113 1.12 2.48 20.77
CA ILE A 113 1.20 3.41 21.90
C ILE A 113 2.66 3.56 22.35
N THR A 114 2.98 4.62 23.10
CA THR A 114 4.33 4.79 23.65
C THR A 114 4.53 3.86 24.85
N ASP A 115 5.65 3.14 24.87
CA ASP A 115 6.07 2.28 26.00
C ASP A 115 6.35 3.11 27.27
N TYR A 116 6.52 4.43 27.13
CA TYR A 116 6.70 5.33 28.28
C TYR A 116 5.47 5.40 29.20
N LEU A 117 4.26 5.18 28.65
CA LEU A 117 3.00 5.35 29.37
C LEU A 117 2.31 4.02 29.65
N THR A 118 3.08 2.96 29.81
CA THR A 118 2.59 1.58 30.00
C THR A 118 3.30 0.89 31.16
N THR A 119 2.74 -0.24 31.61
CA THR A 119 3.34 -1.12 32.62
C THR A 119 4.21 -2.22 32.00
N THR A 120 4.58 -2.09 30.71
CA THR A 120 5.46 -3.04 30.04
C THR A 120 6.86 -2.96 30.66
N PRO A 121 7.48 -4.08 31.03
CA PRO A 121 8.75 -4.06 31.76
C PRO A 121 9.94 -3.88 30.81
N SER A 122 10.00 -2.74 30.13
CA SER A 122 11.07 -2.35 29.22
C SER A 122 11.39 -0.85 29.30
N TRP A 123 12.61 -0.49 28.91
CA TRP A 123 13.01 0.90 28.72
C TRP A 123 14.03 0.99 27.57
N ASN A 124 13.69 1.65 26.46
CA ASN A 124 14.52 1.72 25.25
C ASN A 124 15.04 0.35 24.77
N ASN A 125 14.27 -0.71 25.05
CA ASN A 125 14.63 -2.07 24.73
C ASN A 125 13.36 -2.90 24.60
N TYR A 126 13.49 -4.13 24.11
CA TYR A 126 12.38 -5.07 24.02
C TYR A 126 12.00 -5.61 25.41
N ALA A 127 10.71 -5.66 25.72
CA ALA A 127 10.19 -6.33 26.90
C ALA A 127 10.47 -7.84 26.82
N PRO A 128 10.73 -8.53 27.95
CA PRO A 128 10.99 -9.96 27.96
C PRO A 128 9.89 -10.76 27.23
N GLY A 129 10.31 -11.62 26.30
CA GLY A 129 9.38 -12.44 25.52
C GLY A 129 8.63 -11.71 24.40
N THR A 130 8.92 -10.43 24.15
CA THR A 130 8.48 -9.75 22.93
C THR A 130 9.45 -9.95 21.78
N LEU A 131 8.93 -9.92 20.57
CA LEU A 131 9.71 -9.86 19.35
C LEU A 131 9.69 -8.42 18.79
N PRO A 132 10.72 -8.04 18.02
CA PRO A 132 10.62 -6.88 17.13
C PRO A 132 9.36 -7.00 16.28
N CYS A 133 8.62 -5.92 16.14
CA CYS A 133 7.69 -5.81 15.04
C CYS A 133 8.51 -5.96 13.76
N LEU A 134 8.25 -7.02 13.00
CA LEU A 134 8.85 -7.20 11.67
C LEU A 134 8.74 -5.87 10.91
N PRO A 135 9.74 -5.49 10.08
CA PRO A 135 9.56 -4.35 9.18
C PRO A 135 8.22 -4.60 8.51
N ALA A 136 7.28 -3.68 8.69
CA ALA A 136 5.93 -3.91 8.23
C ALA A 136 6.05 -4.25 6.74
N THR A 137 5.89 -5.53 6.38
CA THR A 137 5.19 -5.84 5.15
C THR A 137 3.96 -4.97 5.24
N PRO A 138 3.65 -4.12 4.24
CA PRO A 138 2.48 -3.26 4.32
C PRO A 138 1.29 -4.16 4.63
N GLY A 139 0.93 -4.22 5.91
CA GLY A 139 -0.31 -4.82 6.32
C GLY A 139 -1.36 -4.00 5.58
N PRO A 140 -2.44 -4.63 5.08
CA PRO A 140 -3.52 -3.86 4.50
C PRO A 140 -3.83 -2.72 5.45
N PRO A 141 -3.70 -1.45 5.02
CA PRO A 141 -3.96 -0.31 5.90
C PRO A 141 -5.30 -0.53 6.58
N ALA A 142 -5.41 -0.19 7.87
CA ALA A 142 -6.74 0.11 8.42
C ALA A 142 -7.44 1.03 7.40
N PRO A 143 -8.74 0.84 7.09
CA PRO A 143 -9.38 1.60 6.03
C PRO A 143 -9.39 3.10 6.37
N SER A 144 -8.30 3.79 6.01
CA SER A 144 -8.39 5.06 5.31
C SER A 144 -9.36 4.80 4.16
N PRO A 145 -10.29 5.73 3.84
CA PRO A 145 -11.13 5.54 2.67
C PRO A 145 -10.21 5.10 1.54
N ALA A 146 -10.47 3.91 1.00
CA ALA A 146 -9.52 3.17 0.19
C ALA A 146 -8.87 4.13 -0.80
N VAL A 147 -7.57 3.98 -1.06
CA VAL A 147 -6.95 4.65 -2.22
C VAL A 147 -7.86 4.34 -3.40
N THR A 148 -8.56 5.36 -3.89
CA THR A 148 -9.52 5.12 -4.94
C THR A 148 -8.77 4.85 -6.23
N PRO A 149 -9.42 4.21 -7.21
CA PRO A 149 -8.85 4.12 -8.55
C PRO A 149 -8.41 5.48 -9.09
N GLN A 150 -9.16 6.55 -8.79
CA GLN A 150 -8.80 7.92 -9.18
C GLN A 150 -7.49 8.39 -8.54
N MET A 151 -7.31 8.18 -7.23
CA MET A 151 -6.08 8.54 -6.53
C MET A 151 -4.88 7.77 -7.09
N GLN A 152 -5.03 6.46 -7.31
CA GLN A 152 -3.96 5.65 -7.89
C GLN A 152 -3.62 6.09 -9.33
N ASN A 153 -4.64 6.41 -10.13
CA ASN A 153 -4.46 6.90 -11.49
C ASN A 153 -3.74 8.25 -11.52
N ALA A 154 -4.07 9.16 -10.61
CA ALA A 154 -3.40 10.46 -10.51
C ALA A 154 -1.91 10.32 -10.18
N ALA A 155 -1.55 9.48 -9.21
CA ALA A 155 -0.15 9.21 -8.90
C ALA A 155 0.58 8.53 -10.06
N ASN A 156 -0.03 7.53 -10.69
CA ASN A 156 0.55 6.83 -11.84
C ASN A 156 0.78 7.79 -13.03
N TRP A 157 -0.20 8.66 -13.29
CA TRP A 157 -0.09 9.66 -14.35
C TRP A 157 1.04 10.65 -14.06
N ALA A 158 1.12 11.20 -12.84
CA ALA A 158 2.18 12.13 -12.46
C ALA A 158 3.58 11.50 -12.58
N VAL A 159 3.73 10.24 -12.16
CA VAL A 159 4.99 9.48 -12.34
C VAL A 159 5.28 9.23 -13.81
N GLY A 160 4.26 8.91 -14.62
CA GLY A 160 4.38 8.75 -16.06
C GLY A 160 4.87 10.03 -16.74
N GLU A 161 4.28 11.17 -16.40
CA GLU A 161 4.65 12.48 -16.94
C GLU A 161 6.09 12.85 -16.58
N LYS A 162 6.51 12.61 -15.34
CA LYS A 162 7.91 12.77 -14.89
C LYS A 162 8.89 11.90 -15.68
N ASN A 163 8.46 10.72 -16.11
CA ASN A 163 9.29 9.76 -16.84
C ASN A 163 9.08 9.82 -18.36
N SER A 164 8.31 10.80 -18.85
CA SER A 164 8.07 10.98 -20.27
C SER A 164 9.36 11.32 -21.02
N PRO A 165 9.39 11.16 -22.36
CA PRO A 165 10.56 11.56 -23.16
C PRO A 165 10.91 13.04 -23.03
N ASP A 166 9.94 13.90 -22.72
CA ASP A 166 10.16 15.32 -22.41
C ASP A 166 9.35 15.75 -21.17
N PRO A 167 9.89 15.56 -19.96
CA PRO A 167 9.20 15.91 -18.72
C PRO A 167 9.12 17.42 -18.50
N THR A 168 9.60 18.25 -19.43
CA THR A 168 9.50 19.72 -19.34
C THR A 168 8.27 20.27 -20.06
N TRP A 169 7.58 19.44 -20.85
CA TRP A 169 6.54 19.87 -21.79
C TRP A 169 5.21 19.15 -21.54
N SER A 170 4.12 19.90 -21.59
CA SER A 170 2.77 19.33 -21.61
C SER A 170 2.29 19.18 -23.04
N ASP A 171 2.10 17.94 -23.50
CA ASP A 171 1.46 17.67 -24.79
C ASP A 171 0.00 18.15 -24.83
N TYR A 172 -0.67 18.13 -23.68
CA TYR A 172 -2.07 18.51 -23.58
C TYR A 172 -2.28 20.03 -23.61
N PHE A 173 -1.44 20.80 -22.91
CA PHE A 173 -1.50 22.26 -22.92
C PHE A 173 -0.66 22.91 -24.03
N HIS A 174 0.12 22.12 -24.77
CA HIS A 174 1.06 22.57 -25.81
C HIS A 174 2.01 23.67 -25.32
N ARG A 175 2.54 23.52 -24.10
CA ARG A 175 3.45 24.49 -23.46
C ARG A 175 4.28 23.84 -22.34
N PRO A 176 5.34 24.51 -21.85
CA PRO A 176 6.12 24.00 -20.73
C PRO A 176 5.32 23.84 -19.43
N TRP A 177 5.72 22.87 -18.61
CA TRP A 177 5.11 22.59 -17.31
C TRP A 177 5.41 23.65 -16.23
N SER A 178 6.46 24.46 -16.41
CA SER A 178 6.81 25.48 -15.42
C SER A 178 5.69 26.51 -15.25
N GLY A 179 5.36 26.83 -14.00
CA GLY A 179 4.23 27.70 -13.66
C GLY A 179 2.84 27.04 -13.71
N LEU A 180 2.74 25.75 -14.08
CA LEU A 180 1.46 25.04 -14.26
C LEU A 180 1.14 24.02 -13.17
N CYS A 181 1.59 24.24 -11.92
CA CYS A 181 1.37 23.29 -10.82
C CYS A 181 -0.10 22.88 -10.65
N GLU A 182 -1.00 23.85 -10.71
CA GLU A 182 -2.45 23.62 -10.59
C GLU A 182 -3.02 22.83 -11.79
N ALA A 183 -2.62 23.21 -13.01
CA ALA A 183 -3.07 22.51 -14.21
C ALA A 183 -2.53 21.07 -14.28
N PHE A 184 -1.32 20.85 -13.77
CA PHE A 184 -0.69 19.53 -13.68
C PHE A 184 -1.49 18.60 -12.77
N VAL A 185 -1.85 19.04 -11.56
CA VAL A 185 -2.59 18.19 -10.62
C VAL A 185 -4.02 17.92 -11.09
N GLN A 186 -4.69 18.91 -11.68
CA GLN A 186 -6.02 18.70 -12.25
C GLN A 186 -5.99 17.69 -13.41
N GLN A 187 -4.96 17.77 -14.26
CA GLN A 187 -4.79 16.78 -15.33
C GLN A 187 -4.51 15.38 -14.78
N ALA A 188 -3.72 15.26 -13.70
CA ALA A 188 -3.49 14.00 -13.02
C ALA A 188 -4.79 13.37 -12.49
N GLU A 189 -5.67 14.18 -11.92
CA GLU A 189 -6.97 13.73 -11.39
C GLU A 189 -8.01 13.40 -12.46
N GLY A 190 -7.73 13.71 -13.73
CA GLY A 190 -8.66 13.53 -14.84
C GLY A 190 -9.71 14.65 -14.95
N PHE A 191 -9.49 15.79 -14.27
CA PHE A 191 -10.34 16.97 -14.34
C PHE A 191 -9.73 18.07 -15.22
N ARG A 192 -10.54 19.10 -15.50
CA ARG A 192 -10.10 20.29 -16.22
C ARG A 192 -10.64 21.55 -15.56
N PHE A 193 -9.74 22.50 -15.27
CA PHE A 193 -10.00 23.91 -14.96
C PHE A 193 -11.08 24.21 -13.89
N GLN A 194 -11.08 23.46 -12.79
CA GLN A 194 -11.90 23.78 -11.62
C GLN A 194 -11.31 24.95 -10.82
N PHE A 195 -9.98 25.06 -10.75
CA PHE A 195 -9.30 26.13 -10.03
C PHE A 195 -8.25 26.84 -10.90
N GLY A 196 -8.12 28.15 -10.68
CA GLY A 196 -7.15 28.99 -11.39
C GLY A 196 -5.77 29.08 -10.72
N SER A 197 -5.63 28.54 -9.50
CA SER A 197 -4.36 28.50 -8.76
C SER A 197 -4.40 27.47 -7.63
N ALA A 198 -3.21 27.04 -7.19
CA ALA A 198 -3.06 26.11 -6.06
C ALA A 198 -3.64 26.67 -4.76
N LEU A 199 -3.54 27.98 -4.52
CA LEU A 199 -4.21 28.61 -3.38
C LEU A 199 -5.73 28.64 -3.52
N ALA A 200 -6.26 28.82 -4.73
CA ALA A 200 -7.71 28.79 -4.95
C ALA A 200 -8.28 27.39 -4.66
N ASP A 201 -7.60 26.33 -5.13
CA ASP A 201 -7.93 24.94 -4.78
C ASP A 201 -7.82 24.74 -3.26
N TYR A 202 -6.65 25.04 -2.67
CA TYR A 202 -6.44 24.91 -1.22
C TYR A 202 -7.54 25.57 -0.40
N TYR A 203 -7.93 26.81 -0.70
CA TYR A 203 -8.97 27.51 0.05
C TYR A 203 -10.34 26.87 -0.15
N TRP A 204 -10.66 26.40 -1.36
CA TRP A 204 -11.89 25.65 -1.58
C TRP A 204 -11.90 24.36 -0.76
N GLN A 205 -10.83 23.56 -0.80
CA GLN A 205 -10.69 22.33 -0.01
C GLN A 205 -10.80 22.62 1.49
N LYS A 206 -10.11 23.66 1.96
CA LYS A 206 -10.12 24.09 3.36
C LYS A 206 -11.50 24.51 3.82
N ASN A 207 -12.19 25.34 3.05
CA ASN A 207 -13.53 25.83 3.38
C ASN A 207 -14.59 24.69 3.37
N ASN A 208 -14.31 23.60 2.67
CA ASN A 208 -15.12 22.38 2.68
C ASN A 208 -14.66 21.34 3.71
N GLY A 209 -13.70 21.67 4.59
CA GLY A 209 -13.23 20.77 5.65
C GLY A 209 -12.43 19.56 5.14
N ARG A 210 -11.85 19.66 3.94
CA ARG A 210 -11.15 18.55 3.25
C ARG A 210 -9.63 18.54 3.44
N ILE A 211 -9.09 19.54 4.14
CA ILE A 211 -7.64 19.67 4.37
C ILE A 211 -7.22 18.90 5.62
N HIS A 212 -6.26 18.01 5.42
CA HIS A 212 -5.50 17.30 6.43
C HIS A 212 -4.16 18.01 6.65
N LEU A 213 -3.73 18.15 7.90
CA LEU A 213 -2.53 18.94 8.26
C LEU A 213 -1.30 18.09 8.56
N ASP A 214 -1.46 16.78 8.67
CA ASP A 214 -0.33 15.87 8.87
C ASP A 214 0.53 15.78 7.60
N PRO A 215 1.84 15.51 7.70
CA PRO A 215 2.71 15.42 6.53
C PRO A 215 2.69 14.04 5.85
N TYR A 216 1.60 13.26 5.99
CA TYR A 216 1.48 11.89 5.48
C TYR A 216 0.36 11.73 4.44
N PRO A 217 0.40 12.48 3.32
CA PRO A 217 -0.61 12.36 2.28
C PRO A 217 -0.62 10.94 1.69
N PRO A 218 -1.78 10.29 1.56
CA PRO A 218 -1.89 9.03 0.83
C PRO A 218 -1.53 9.24 -0.64
N VAL A 219 -1.19 8.14 -1.34
CA VAL A 219 -0.94 8.16 -2.78
C VAL A 219 -2.12 8.80 -3.51
N GLY A 220 -1.85 9.68 -4.46
CA GLY A 220 -2.84 10.41 -5.24
C GLY A 220 -3.46 11.63 -4.56
N ALA A 221 -3.14 11.91 -3.30
CA ALA A 221 -3.59 13.15 -2.66
C ALA A 221 -2.90 14.39 -3.24
N LEU A 222 -3.61 15.51 -3.25
CA LEU A 222 -3.05 16.82 -3.55
C LEU A 222 -2.36 17.38 -2.32
N VAL A 223 -1.17 17.93 -2.51
CA VAL A 223 -0.33 18.47 -1.44
C VAL A 223 -0.08 19.94 -1.69
N PHE A 224 -0.46 20.80 -0.74
CA PHE A 224 -0.48 22.24 -0.93
C PHE A 224 0.60 22.96 -0.14
N TYR A 225 1.13 24.02 -0.76
CA TYR A 225 2.16 24.87 -0.17
C TYR A 225 1.85 26.35 -0.42
N ALA A 226 2.18 27.18 0.56
CA ALA A 226 2.17 28.62 0.42
C ALA A 226 3.44 29.05 -0.34
N GLY A 227 3.25 29.51 -1.58
CA GLY A 227 4.33 30.03 -2.42
C GLY A 227 3.82 31.11 -3.38
N GLY A 228 4.38 32.31 -3.30
CA GLY A 228 3.95 33.45 -4.13
C GLY A 228 2.46 33.78 -4.03
N ALA A 229 1.92 34.46 -5.05
CA ALA A 229 0.49 34.84 -5.10
C ALA A 229 -0.45 33.67 -5.48
N TYR A 230 0.08 32.59 -6.06
CA TYR A 230 -0.72 31.51 -6.64
C TYR A 230 -0.65 30.20 -5.85
N GLY A 231 0.29 30.06 -4.91
CA GLY A 231 0.56 28.81 -4.22
C GLY A 231 1.37 27.82 -5.05
N HIS A 232 1.56 26.65 -4.47
CA HIS A 232 2.09 25.49 -5.18
C HIS A 232 1.34 24.24 -4.75
N VAL A 233 1.15 23.32 -5.68
CA VAL A 233 0.48 22.03 -5.45
C VAL A 233 1.20 20.91 -6.19
N ALA A 234 1.19 19.71 -5.60
CA ALA A 234 1.80 18.51 -6.15
C ALA A 234 0.93 17.27 -5.88
N VAL A 235 1.20 16.17 -6.59
CA VAL A 235 0.53 14.88 -6.39
C VAL A 235 1.40 14.00 -5.49
N SER A 236 0.88 13.57 -4.34
CA SER A 236 1.54 12.57 -3.50
C SER A 236 1.66 11.24 -4.25
N ILE A 237 2.84 10.62 -4.19
CA ILE A 237 3.06 9.25 -4.68
C ILE A 237 3.21 8.26 -3.52
N GLY A 238 2.87 8.70 -2.29
CA GLY A 238 3.04 7.93 -1.06
C GLY A 238 4.48 7.97 -0.53
N GLY A 239 4.70 7.38 0.66
CA GLY A 239 6.03 7.30 1.27
C GLY A 239 6.67 8.66 1.58
N GLY A 240 5.87 9.71 1.77
CA GLY A 240 6.36 11.08 1.99
C GLY A 240 7.01 11.72 0.75
N GLN A 241 6.72 11.18 -0.44
CA GLN A 241 7.18 11.71 -1.72
C GLN A 241 6.00 12.22 -2.55
N GLU A 242 6.28 13.19 -3.40
CA GLU A 242 5.33 13.77 -4.33
C GLU A 242 5.98 14.08 -5.67
N VAL A 243 5.15 14.28 -6.68
CA VAL A 243 5.55 14.68 -8.02
C VAL A 243 4.81 15.96 -8.39
N GLY A 244 5.54 16.93 -8.93
CA GLY A 244 4.97 18.19 -9.39
C GLY A 244 5.91 19.01 -10.24
N THR A 245 5.38 20.12 -10.75
CA THR A 245 6.09 21.05 -11.63
C THR A 245 7.00 21.99 -10.85
N TYR A 246 7.99 22.58 -11.52
CA TYR A 246 8.88 23.59 -10.94
C TYR A 246 8.96 24.85 -11.79
N GLY A 247 9.31 25.95 -11.12
CA GLY A 247 9.59 27.22 -11.77
C GLY A 247 8.33 28.02 -12.09
N PHE A 248 8.57 29.13 -12.78
CA PHE A 248 7.56 30.11 -13.17
C PHE A 248 7.20 29.95 -14.64
N ASP A 249 6.09 30.57 -15.04
CA ASP A 249 5.69 30.63 -16.45
C ASP A 249 6.82 31.22 -17.31
N GLY A 250 6.97 30.70 -18.53
CA GLY A 250 8.05 31.01 -19.46
C GLY A 250 9.36 30.26 -19.20
N GLN A 251 9.49 29.52 -18.10
CA GLN A 251 10.61 28.62 -17.87
C GLN A 251 10.36 27.24 -18.49
N ARG A 252 11.43 26.45 -18.65
CA ARG A 252 11.37 25.07 -19.13
C ARG A 252 12.11 24.15 -18.18
N LEU A 253 11.51 23.90 -17.02
CA LEU A 253 12.03 22.99 -16.01
C LEU A 253 11.24 21.67 -16.03
N PRO A 254 11.92 20.53 -15.79
CA PRO A 254 11.25 19.25 -15.79
C PRO A 254 10.33 19.11 -14.58
N VAL A 255 9.26 18.32 -14.73
CA VAL A 255 8.53 17.71 -13.62
C VAL A 255 9.52 16.91 -12.77
N ARG A 256 9.41 17.00 -11.45
CA ARG A 256 10.32 16.30 -10.54
C ARG A 256 9.57 15.58 -9.44
N GLN A 257 10.25 14.60 -8.86
CA GLN A 257 9.87 13.97 -7.62
C GLN A 257 10.68 14.59 -6.46
N TYR A 258 10.02 14.82 -5.34
CA TYR A 258 10.64 15.43 -4.16
C TYR A 258 9.87 15.07 -2.87
N PRO A 259 10.50 15.23 -1.69
CA PRO A 259 9.83 15.06 -0.41
C PRO A 259 8.69 16.06 -0.16
N VAL A 260 7.62 15.58 0.49
CA VAL A 260 6.45 16.39 0.93
C VAL A 260 6.84 17.50 1.94
N THR A 261 7.91 17.32 2.69
CA THR A 261 8.38 18.34 3.64
C THR A 261 9.88 18.53 3.54
N GLY A 262 10.34 19.77 3.77
CA GLY A 262 11.77 20.08 3.90
C GLY A 262 12.54 20.19 2.58
N TYR A 263 11.87 20.03 1.42
CA TYR A 263 12.48 20.25 0.12
C TYR A 263 12.16 21.64 -0.45
N LEU A 264 10.87 21.98 -0.54
CA LEU A 264 10.46 23.33 -0.92
C LEU A 264 10.67 24.29 0.25
N THR A 265 11.13 25.51 -0.06
CA THR A 265 11.16 26.62 0.92
C THR A 265 9.75 27.14 1.24
N ASN A 266 8.78 26.81 0.39
CA ASN A 266 7.37 27.14 0.56
C ASN A 266 6.79 26.44 1.80
N ARG A 267 6.00 27.16 2.58
CA ARG A 267 5.40 26.63 3.81
C ARG A 267 4.32 25.62 3.47
N TYR A 268 4.41 24.42 4.04
CA TYR A 268 3.39 23.38 3.95
C TYR A 268 2.02 23.86 4.47
N LEU A 269 0.95 23.62 3.69
CA LEU A 269 -0.41 24.04 4.03
C LEU A 269 -1.36 22.88 4.38
N GLY A 270 -0.99 21.65 4.01
CA GLY A 270 -1.81 20.46 4.20
C GLY A 270 -1.98 19.67 2.90
N TRP A 271 -2.77 18.60 2.97
CA TRP A 271 -3.15 17.78 1.82
C TRP A 271 -4.66 17.55 1.78
N SER A 272 -5.20 17.23 0.60
CA SER A 272 -6.58 16.76 0.44
C SER A 272 -6.66 15.62 -0.56
N ARG A 273 -7.71 14.80 -0.44
CA ARG A 273 -8.04 13.82 -1.47
C ARG A 273 -8.56 14.53 -2.75
N PRO A 274 -8.35 13.95 -3.93
CA PRO A 274 -8.99 14.41 -5.16
C PRO A 274 -10.49 14.62 -5.02
N ILE A 275 -11.03 15.59 -5.75
CA ILE A 275 -12.47 15.80 -5.79
C ILE A 275 -13.13 14.55 -6.39
N GLY A 276 -14.18 14.03 -5.76
CA GLY A 276 -14.88 12.81 -6.19
C GLY A 276 -14.28 11.47 -5.70
N SER A 277 -13.20 11.51 -4.90
CA SER A 277 -12.56 10.32 -4.30
C SER A 277 -12.91 10.06 -2.82
#